data_AF-A0AAW6BLP9-F1
#
_entry.id   AF-A0AAW6BLP9-F1
#
_cell.length_a   1.000
_cell.length_b   1.000
_cell.length_c   1.000
_cell.angle_alpha   90.00
_cell.angle_beta   90.00
_cell.angle_gamma   90.00
#
_symmetry.space_group_name_H-M   'P 1'
#
loop_
_entity.id
_entity.type
_entity.pdbx_description
1 polymer ?
#
loop_
_entity_poly.entity_id
_entity_poly.type
_entity_poly.pdbx_seq_one_letter_code
_entity_poly.pdbx_strand_id
1 'polypeptide(L)' 'MKRIPPELFKSEMKRKGWTRRELAIRWGKSETWISKIVNNIERDQHWNDALNGLPENEKPR' A
#
# COMPACT_ATOMS: atom_id res chain seq x y z
N MET A 1 2.29 19.82 -1.73
CA MET A 1 2.59 18.43 -1.28
C MET A 1 1.55 17.50 -1.89
N LYS A 2 1.94 16.56 -2.76
CA LYS A 2 0.99 15.68 -3.48
C LYS A 2 0.60 14.50 -2.58
N ARG A 3 -0.50 14.63 -1.85
CA ARG A 3 -1.17 13.49 -1.21
C ARG A 3 -1.81 12.67 -2.32
N ILE A 4 -1.38 11.41 -2.49
CA ILE A 4 -2.02 10.53 -3.47
C ILE A 4 -3.40 10.10 -2.93
N PRO A 5 -4.48 10.23 -3.73
CA PRO A 5 -5.78 9.70 -3.37
C PRO A 5 -5.71 8.22 -2.94
N PRO A 6 -6.60 7.77 -2.04
CA PRO A 6 -6.70 6.36 -1.65
C PRO A 6 -6.88 5.43 -2.87
N GLU A 7 -7.56 5.91 -3.91
CA GLU A 7 -7.74 5.24 -5.20
C GLU A 7 -6.40 4.98 -5.89
N LEU A 8 -5.53 5.99 -5.96
CA LEU A 8 -4.20 5.89 -6.56
C LEU A 8 -3.29 4.93 -5.78
N PHE A 9 -3.39 4.92 -4.45
CA PHE A 9 -2.67 3.95 -3.61
C PHE A 9 -3.11 2.52 -3.91
N LYS A 10 -4.42 2.27 -4.03
CA LYS A 10 -4.97 0.96 -4.42
C LYS A 10 -4.51 0.56 -5.82
N SER A 11 -4.50 1.49 -6.76
CA SER A 11 -4.05 1.26 -8.13
C SER A 11 -2.56 0.88 -8.19
N GLU A 12 -1.69 1.60 -7.49
CA GLU A 12 -0.26 1.28 -7.42
C GLU A 12 0.00 -0.07 -6.73
N MET A 13 -0.68 -0.31 -5.61
CA MET A 13 -0.62 -1.60 -4.91
C MET A 13 -1.04 -2.74 -5.85
N LYS A 14 -2.16 -2.59 -6.57
CA LYS A 14 -2.67 -3.57 -7.54
C LYS A 14 -1.75 -3.73 -8.74
N ARG A 15 -1.18 -2.64 -9.26
CA ARG A 15 -0.23 -2.62 -10.39
C ARG A 15 1.02 -3.42 -10.06
N LYS A 16 1.55 -3.24 -8.85
CA LYS A 16 2.68 -4.02 -8.32
C LYS A 16 2.28 -5.43 -7.86
N GLY A 17 1.01 -5.84 -7.95
CA GLY A 17 0.56 -7.19 -7.56
C GLY A 17 0.46 -7.43 -6.05
N TRP A 18 0.51 -6.38 -5.22
CA TRP A 18 0.36 -6.49 -3.77
C TRP A 18 -1.11 -6.49 -3.36
N THR A 19 -1.41 -7.23 -2.31
CA THR A 19 -2.70 -7.16 -1.60
C THR A 19 -2.53 -6.54 -0.23
N ARG A 20 -3.64 -6.07 0.37
CA ARG A 20 -3.61 -5.53 1.75
C ARG A 20 -3.08 -6.55 2.76
N ARG A 21 -3.37 -7.84 2.53
CA ARG A 21 -2.88 -8.95 3.36
C ARG A 21 -1.37 -9.11 3.26
N GLU A 22 -0.81 -9.06 2.05
CA GLU A 22 0.64 -9.16 1.83
C GLU A 22 1.37 -7.94 2.41
N LEU A 23 0.80 -6.74 2.26
CA LEU A 23 1.33 -5.54 2.92
C LEU A 23 1.28 -5.66 4.45
N ALA A 24 0.19 -6.18 4.99
CA ALA A 24 0.03 -6.42 6.41
C ALA A 24 1.14 -7.34 6.94
N ILE A 25 1.40 -8.46 6.25
CA ILE A 25 2.48 -9.39 6.60
C ILE A 25 3.85 -8.71 6.47
N ARG A 26 4.12 -8.01 5.35
CA ARG A 26 5.41 -7.38 5.08
C ARG A 26 5.75 -6.25 6.05
N TRP A 27 4.77 -5.46 6.44
CA TRP A 27 4.94 -4.33 7.36
C TRP A 27 4.69 -4.70 8.82
N GLY A 28 4.36 -5.96 9.13
CA GLY A 28 4.06 -6.42 10.49
C GLY A 28 2.83 -5.74 11.10
N LYS A 29 1.81 -5.45 10.28
CA LYS A 29 0.57 -4.79 10.67
C LYS A 29 -0.63 -5.69 10.41
N SER A 30 -1.79 -5.34 10.95
CA SER A 30 -3.04 -6.05 10.65
C SER A 30 -3.63 -5.57 9.33
N GLU A 31 -4.36 -6.43 8.61
CA GLU A 31 -5.03 -6.07 7.35
C GLU A 31 -6.00 -4.88 7.54
N THR A 32 -6.71 -4.82 8.66
CA THR A 32 -7.57 -3.70 9.04
C THR A 32 -6.78 -2.40 9.19
N TRP A 33 -5.54 -2.48 9.67
CA TRP A 33 -4.65 -1.34 9.82
C TRP A 33 -4.16 -0.83 8.45
N ILE A 34 -3.81 -1.75 7.54
CA ILE A 34 -3.53 -1.40 6.14
C ILE A 34 -4.76 -0.76 5.48
N SER A 35 -5.96 -1.30 5.71
CA SER A 35 -7.21 -0.71 5.21
C SER A 35 -7.41 0.71 5.74
N LYS A 36 -7.10 0.97 7.01
CA LYS A 36 -7.12 2.32 7.59
C LYS A 36 -6.12 3.24 6.88
N ILE A 37 -4.87 2.83 6.66
CA ILE A 37 -3.88 3.65 5.92
C ILE A 37 -4.37 3.95 4.51
N VAL A 38 -4.77 2.90 3.78
CA VAL A 38 -5.16 2.99 2.37
C VAL A 38 -6.34 3.94 2.20
N ASN A 39 -7.32 3.91 3.11
CA ASN A 39 -8.48 4.78 3.04
C ASN A 39 -8.26 6.15 3.75
N ASN A 40 -7.18 6.30 4.53
CA ASN A 40 -6.84 7.57 5.16
C ASN A 40 -6.19 8.54 4.16
N ILE A 41 -6.86 9.67 3.93
CA ILE A 41 -6.39 10.76 3.06
C ILE A 41 -5.27 11.56 3.74
N GLU A 42 -5.27 11.62 5.06
CA GLU A 42 -4.27 12.29 5.90
C GLU A 42 -3.13 11.36 6.32
N ARG A 43 -2.96 10.22 5.64
CA ARG A 43 -1.86 9.30 5.94
C ARG A 43 -0.50 9.98 5.79
N ASP A 44 0.41 9.63 6.68
CA ASP A 44 1.79 10.07 6.61
C ASP A 44 2.46 9.69 5.28
N GLN A 45 3.36 10.57 4.83
CA GLN A 45 4.13 10.38 3.61
C GLN A 45 4.98 9.10 3.63
N HIS A 46 5.42 8.65 4.80
CA HIS A 46 6.23 7.43 4.92
C HIS A 46 5.50 6.18 4.39
N TRP A 47 4.16 6.16 4.38
CA TRP A 47 3.39 5.07 3.76
C TRP A 47 3.44 5.09 2.24
N ASN A 48 3.49 6.29 1.65
CA ASN A 48 3.63 6.43 0.20
C ASN A 48 5.05 6.02 -0.22
N ASP A 49 6.06 6.38 0.57
CA ASP A 49 7.44 5.96 0.34
C ASP A 49 7.58 4.43 0.47
N ALA A 50 7.00 3.85 1.53
CA ALA A 50 6.94 2.41 1.73
C ALA A 50 6.26 1.69 0.55
N LEU A 51 5.19 2.25 -0.03
CA LEU A 51 4.52 1.70 -1.22
C LEU A 51 5.39 1.81 -2.47
N ASN A 52 6.06 2.95 -2.69
CA ASN A 52 6.95 3.15 -3.83
C ASN A 52 8.15 2.21 -3.79
N GLY A 53 8.72 1.99 -2.60
CA GLY A 53 9.81 1.06 -2.34
C GLY A 53 9.42 -0.42 -2.41
N LEU A 54 8.13 -0.75 -2.61
CA LEU A 54 7.76 -2.14 -2.84
C LEU A 54 8.28 -2.61 -4.21
N PRO A 55 8.96 -3.77 -4.28
CA PRO A 55 9.24 -4.39 -5.56
C PRO A 55 7.94 -4.80 -6.24
N GLU A 56 7.97 -5.07 -7.54
CA GLU A 56 6.84 -5.74 -8.18
C GLU A 56 6.72 -7.14 -7.57
N ASN A 57 5.55 -7.45 -7.03
CA ASN A 57 5.24 -8.78 -6.51
C ASN A 57 5.11 -9.68 -7.74
N GLU A 58 6.25 -10.24 -8.18
CA GLU A 58 6.30 -11.28 -9.19
C GLU A 58 5.56 -12.49 -8.61
N LYS A 59 4.24 -12.48 -8.73
CA LYS A 59 3.45 -13.68 -8.46
C LYS A 59 3.94 -14.71 -9.46
N PRO A 60 4.44 -15.88 -9.01
CA PRO A 60 4.71 -16.97 -9.93
C PRO A 60 3.38 -17.27 -10.63
N ARG A 61 3.42 -17.15 -11.96
CA ARG A 61 2.27 -17.28 -12.85
C ARG A 61 1.71 -18.69 -12.81
#